data_AF-A0A3L8BUJ6-F1
#
_entry.id   AF-A0A3L8BUJ6-F1
#
_cell.length_a   1.000
_cell.length_b   1.000
_cell.length_c   1.000
_cell.angle_alpha   90.00
_cell.angle_beta   90.00
_cell.angle_gamma   90.00
#
_symmetry.space_group_name_H-M   'P 1'
#
loop_
_entity.id
_entity.type
_entity.pdbx_description
1 polymer ?
#
loop_
_entity_poly.entity_id
_entity_poly.type
_entity_poly.pdbx_seq_one_letter_code
_entity_poly.pdbx_strand_id
1 'polypeptide(L)'
;MMTFLTWARYNQTMNNRLYKACVRLQPGQFTEDRGAFFGSVCRTLNHILIADTYWLSRFADDKSVSVLLDGLGKPIKITALDQIVYEDLAGLTAWRKRID
;
A
#
# COMPACT_ATOMS: atom_id res chain seq x y z
N MET A 1 -13.45 -17.68 16.63
CA MET A 1 -13.51 -17.27 15.20
C MET A 1 -13.69 -15.76 14.97
N MET A 2 -13.67 -14.88 16.01
CA MET A 2 -13.80 -13.41 15.85
C MET A 2 -12.45 -12.67 15.77
N THR A 3 -11.35 -13.31 16.18
CA THR A 3 -10.04 -12.67 16.33
C THR A 3 -9.47 -12.11 15.02
N PHE A 4 -9.56 -12.86 13.92
CA PHE A 4 -9.07 -12.41 12.61
C PHE A 4 -9.85 -11.21 12.08
N LEU A 5 -11.17 -11.15 12.29
CA LEU A 5 -11.99 -9.99 11.91
C LEU A 5 -11.64 -8.76 12.75
N THR A 6 -11.36 -8.93 14.05
CA THR A 6 -10.88 -7.85 14.91
C THR A 6 -9.53 -7.32 14.43
N TRP A 7 -8.58 -8.20 14.10
CA TRP A 7 -7.27 -7.79 13.56
C TRP A 7 -7.38 -7.12 12.20
N ALA A 8 -8.26 -7.60 11.30
CA ALA A 8 -8.50 -6.95 10.02
C ALA A 8 -9.03 -5.52 10.18
N ARG A 9 -10.04 -5.31 11.04
CA ARG A 9 -10.57 -3.97 11.36
C ARG A 9 -9.53 -3.06 12.02
N TYR A 10 -8.72 -3.64 12.90
CA TYR A 10 -7.59 -2.93 13.51
C TYR A 10 -6.59 -2.49 12.44
N ASN A 11 -6.20 -3.38 11.52
CA ASN A 11 -5.27 -3.08 10.43
C ASN A 11 -5.80 -1.96 9.54
N GLN A 12 -7.06 -2.04 9.10
CA GLN A 12 -7.73 -0.98 8.33
C GLN A 12 -7.72 0.36 9.08
N THR A 13 -7.97 0.34 10.39
CA THR A 13 -7.92 1.55 11.22
C THR A 13 -6.52 2.15 11.29
N MET A 14 -5.48 1.31 11.44
CA MET A 14 -4.08 1.74 11.49
C MET A 14 -3.60 2.26 10.14
N ASN A 15 -3.96 1.60 9.04
CA ASN A 15 -3.70 2.08 7.68
C ASN A 15 -4.31 3.47 7.49
N ASN A 16 -5.59 3.66 7.80
CA ASN A 16 -6.22 4.98 7.70
C ASN A 16 -5.50 6.06 8.51
N ARG A 17 -5.10 5.76 9.75
CA ARG A 17 -4.34 6.69 10.60
C ARG A 17 -2.97 7.03 10.00
N LEU A 18 -2.25 6.03 9.49
CA LEU A 18 -0.94 6.20 8.87
C LEU A 18 -1.04 7.08 7.62
N TYR A 19 -1.98 6.80 6.73
CA TYR A 19 -2.20 7.58 5.51
C TYR A 19 -2.62 9.01 5.82
N LYS A 20 -3.50 9.23 6.81
CA LYS A 20 -3.84 10.57 7.31
C LYS A 20 -2.64 11.33 7.88
N ALA A 21 -1.71 10.64 8.53
CA ALA A 21 -0.48 11.26 8.98
C ALA A 21 0.41 11.68 7.81
N CYS A 22 0.48 10.86 6.76
CA CYS A 22 1.25 11.14 5.54
C CYS A 22 0.72 12.37 4.78
N VAL A 23 -0.59 12.63 4.81
CA VAL A 23 -1.20 13.83 4.19
C VAL A 23 -0.62 15.14 4.76
N ARG A 24 -0.12 15.13 6.00
CA ARG A 24 0.45 16.32 6.66
C ARG A 24 1.91 16.57 6.30
N LEU A 25 2.55 15.69 5.52
CA LEU A 25 3.91 15.87 5.07
C LEU A 25 3.99 17.04 4.08
N GLN A 26 5.03 17.86 4.21
CA GLN A 26 5.30 18.93 3.27
C GLN A 26 5.74 18.37 1.91
N PRO A 27 5.64 19.15 0.82
CA PRO A 27 6.16 18.74 -0.48
C PRO A 27 7.61 18.21 -0.38
N GLY A 28 7.87 17.07 -1.01
CA GLY A 28 9.17 16.39 -0.98
C GLY A 28 9.41 15.49 0.24
N GLN A 29 8.77 15.71 1.39
CA GLN A 29 9.01 14.91 2.59
C GLN A 29 8.50 13.46 2.48
N PHE A 30 7.55 13.22 1.59
CA PHE A 30 7.01 11.88 1.34
C PHE A 30 8.05 10.96 0.67
N THR A 31 8.85 11.52 -0.23
CA THR A 31 9.88 10.81 -1.00
C THR A 31 11.29 10.98 -0.44
N GLU A 32 11.48 11.93 0.48
CA GLU A 32 12.73 12.19 1.18
C GLU A 32 13.31 10.93 1.84
N ASP A 33 14.60 10.71 1.64
CA ASP A 33 15.34 9.65 2.34
C ASP A 33 15.51 10.03 3.82
N ARG A 34 15.04 9.14 4.69
CA ARG A 34 15.04 9.29 6.15
C ARG A 34 15.89 8.21 6.83
N GLY A 35 16.69 7.46 6.07
CA GLY A 35 17.52 6.36 6.59
C GLY A 35 16.71 5.17 7.13
N ALA A 36 15.44 5.05 6.73
CA ALA A 36 14.64 3.85 7.02
C ALA A 36 15.17 2.67 6.20
N PHE A 37 14.74 1.44 6.51
CA PHE A 37 15.15 0.25 5.75
C PHE A 37 14.89 0.39 4.23
N PHE A 38 13.77 1.01 3.85
CA PHE A 38 13.46 1.33 2.44
C PHE A 38 13.82 2.77 2.05
N GLY A 39 14.58 3.50 2.88
CA GLY A 39 14.96 4.90 2.68
C GLY A 39 13.85 5.88 3.04
N SER A 40 12.72 5.86 2.31
CA SER A 40 11.66 6.86 2.43
C SER A 40 10.30 6.30 2.86
N VAL A 41 9.38 7.21 3.23
CA VAL A 41 7.98 6.86 3.53
C VAL A 41 7.30 6.29 2.27
N CYS A 42 7.51 6.91 1.11
CA CYS A 42 6.99 6.44 -0.17
C CYS A 42 7.42 4.99 -0.47
N ARG A 43 8.71 4.67 -0.35
CA ARG A 43 9.21 3.32 -0.60
C ARG A 43 8.68 2.31 0.42
N THR A 44 8.57 2.71 1.69
CA THR A 44 7.99 1.85 2.74
C THR A 44 6.52 1.53 2.48
N LEU A 45 5.70 2.52 2.10
CA LEU A 45 4.28 2.29 1.82
C LEU A 45 4.06 1.46 0.55
N ASN A 46 4.90 1.63 -0.48
CA ASN A 46 4.88 0.77 -1.66
C ASN A 46 5.21 -0.67 -1.32
N HIS A 47 6.25 -0.91 -0.50
CA HIS A 47 6.60 -2.25 -0.04
C HIS A 47 5.43 -2.94 0.68
N ILE A 48 4.80 -2.24 1.63
CA ILE A 48 3.64 -2.78 2.37
C ILE A 48 2.49 -3.09 1.41
N LEU A 49 2.17 -2.21 0.46
CA LEU A 49 1.12 -2.45 -0.52
C LEU A 49 1.42 -3.67 -1.41
N ILE A 50 2.65 -3.82 -1.88
CA ILE A 50 3.08 -5.00 -2.66
C ILE A 50 2.91 -6.28 -1.82
N ALA A 51 3.37 -6.27 -0.57
CA ALA A 51 3.26 -7.42 0.31
C ALA A 51 1.79 -7.81 0.56
N ASP A 52 0.94 -6.84 0.89
CA ASP A 52 -0.48 -7.07 1.16
C ASP A 52 -1.22 -7.62 -0.05
N THR A 53 -1.02 -7.01 -1.23
CA THR A 53 -1.64 -7.51 -2.47
C THR A 53 -1.20 -8.93 -2.78
N TYR A 54 0.07 -9.27 -2.57
CA TYR A 54 0.59 -10.62 -2.79
C TYR A 54 -0.01 -11.65 -1.82
N TRP A 55 -0.22 -11.29 -0.55
CA TRP A 55 -0.89 -12.17 0.42
C TRP A 55 -2.38 -12.32 0.12
N LEU A 56 -3.09 -11.22 -0.10
CA LEU A 56 -4.52 -11.24 -0.42
C LEU A 56 -4.80 -12.04 -1.70
N SER A 57 -3.92 -11.98 -2.71
CA SER A 57 -4.03 -12.77 -3.95
C SER A 57 -4.05 -14.29 -3.73
N ARG A 58 -3.48 -14.77 -2.61
CA ARG A 58 -3.45 -16.19 -2.25
C ARG A 58 -4.73 -16.64 -1.55
N PHE A 59 -5.44 -15.72 -0.92
CA PHE A 59 -6.67 -16.01 -0.18
C PHE A 59 -7.93 -15.69 -0.96
N ALA A 60 -7.83 -14.83 -1.98
CA ALA A 60 -8.96 -14.43 -2.81
C ALA A 60 -9.33 -15.51 -3.83
N ASP A 61 -10.63 -15.80 -3.94
CA ASP A 61 -11.17 -16.65 -5.00
C ASP A 61 -10.99 -15.98 -6.39
N ASP A 62 -11.24 -14.67 -6.46
CA ASP A 62 -10.92 -13.85 -7.62
C ASP A 62 -9.60 -13.08 -7.40
N LYS A 63 -8.55 -13.47 -8.12
CA LYS A 63 -7.23 -12.84 -8.02
C LYS A 63 -7.17 -11.44 -8.61
N SER A 64 -8.13 -11.05 -9.46
CA SER A 64 -8.18 -9.74 -10.11
C SER A 64 -8.29 -8.58 -9.10
N VAL A 65 -8.83 -8.86 -7.91
CA VAL A 65 -8.97 -7.88 -6.82
C VAL A 65 -7.63 -7.39 -6.27
N SER A 66 -6.57 -8.17 -6.47
CA SER A 66 -5.22 -7.91 -5.94
C SER A 66 -4.21 -7.45 -6.99
N VAL A 67 -4.60 -7.38 -8.26
CA VAL A 67 -3.74 -6.90 -9.35
C VAL A 67 -3.66 -5.38 -9.28
N LEU A 68 -2.47 -4.82 -9.04
CA LEU A 68 -2.20 -3.38 -9.08
C LEU A 68 -2.33 -2.85 -10.52
N LEU A 69 -2.93 -1.66 -10.69
CA LEU A 69 -3.18 -1.05 -12.01
C LEU A 69 -2.57 0.35 -12.09
N ASP A 70 -2.04 0.70 -13.25
CA ASP A 70 -1.53 2.04 -13.53
C ASP A 70 -2.67 3.07 -13.72
N GLY A 71 -2.30 4.32 -13.98
CA GLY A 71 -3.26 5.41 -14.23
C GLY A 71 -4.16 5.21 -15.46
N LEU A 72 -3.86 4.22 -16.32
CA LEU A 72 -4.65 3.84 -17.50
C LEU A 72 -5.45 2.55 -17.26
N GLY A 73 -5.43 2.01 -16.04
CA GLY A 73 -6.11 0.77 -15.67
C GLY A 73 -5.41 -0.50 -16.18
N LYS A 74 -4.14 -0.41 -16.59
CA LYS A 74 -3.38 -1.59 -17.04
C LYS A 74 -2.67 -2.27 -15.86
N PRO A 75 -2.61 -3.62 -15.84
CA PRO A 75 -1.86 -4.36 -14.83
C PRO A 75 -0.40 -3.92 -14.73
N ILE A 76 0.05 -3.61 -13.52
CA ILE A 76 1.45 -3.34 -13.24
C ILE A 76 2.13 -4.66 -12.91
N LYS A 77 3.21 -4.96 -13.64
CA LYS A 77 4.06 -6.10 -13.34
C LYS A 77 4.98 -5.76 -12.17
N ILE A 78 4.84 -6.50 -11.08
CA ILE A 78 5.72 -6.40 -9.91
C ILE A 78 6.91 -7.35 -10.11
N THR A 79 8.12 -6.80 -10.09
CA THR A 79 9.37 -7.57 -10.27
C THR A 79 10.27 -7.56 -9.04
N ALA A 80 10.01 -6.68 -8.06
CA ALA A 80 10.75 -6.59 -6.82
C ALA A 80 9.85 -6.12 -5.67
N LEU A 81 10.20 -6.46 -4.42
CA LEU A 81 9.43 -6.05 -3.23
C LEU A 81 9.68 -4.60 -2.80
N ASP A 82 10.75 -3.98 -3.28
CA ASP A 82 11.09 -2.57 -3.03
C ASP A 82 10.78 -1.65 -4.22
N GLN A 83 10.04 -2.17 -5.21
CA GLN A 83 9.58 -1.44 -6.38
C GLN A 83 8.64 -0.30 -5.96
N ILE A 84 8.84 0.88 -6.55
CA ILE A 84 7.87 1.98 -6.46
C ILE A 84 6.81 1.76 -7.54
N VAL A 85 5.57 1.54 -7.12
CA VAL A 85 4.40 1.33 -7.99
C VAL A 85 3.63 2.63 -8.18
N TYR A 86 3.47 3.39 -7.09
CA TYR A 86 2.88 4.72 -7.10
C TYR A 86 3.84 5.68 -6.41
N GLU A 87 4.21 6.75 -7.12
CA GLU A 87 5.15 7.75 -6.63
C GLU A 87 4.50 8.74 -5.65
N ASP A 88 3.19 8.93 -5.78
CA ASP A 88 2.42 9.86 -4.97
C ASP A 88 1.53 9.15 -3.93
N LEU A 89 1.17 9.93 -2.90
CA LEU A 89 0.30 9.45 -1.82
C LEU A 89 -1.13 9.18 -2.31
N ALA A 90 -1.59 9.84 -3.38
CA ALA A 90 -2.95 9.69 -3.87
C ALA A 90 -3.20 8.31 -4.47
N GLY A 91 -2.28 7.81 -5.31
CA GLY A 91 -2.29 6.47 -5.88
C GLY A 91 -2.23 5.40 -4.79
N LEU A 92 -1.31 5.53 -3.84
CA LEU A 92 -1.23 4.61 -2.69
C LEU A 92 -2.52 4.63 -1.86
N THR A 93 -3.10 5.80 -1.61
CA THR A 93 -4.35 5.94 -0.84
C THR A 93 -5.54 5.29 -1.55
N ALA A 94 -5.65 5.50 -2.86
CA ALA A 94 -6.70 4.90 -3.67
C ALA A 94 -6.63 3.36 -3.62
N TRP A 95 -5.43 2.81 -3.76
CA TRP A 95 -5.22 1.37 -3.69
C TRP A 95 -5.42 0.80 -2.30
N ARG A 96 -4.97 1.50 -1.26
CA ARG A 96 -5.20 1.09 0.12
C ARG A 96 -6.69 0.94 0.43
N LYS A 97 -7.52 1.90 0.00
CA LYS A 97 -8.97 1.85 0.15
C LYS A 97 -9.64 0.70 -0.61
N ARG A 98 -9.02 0.20 -1.68
CA ARG A 98 -9.57 -0.91 -2.48
C ARG A 98 -9.39 -2.25 -1.77
N ILE A 99 -8.31 -2.42 -1.00
CA ILE A 99 -7.92 -3.71 -0.43
C ILE A 99 -8.19 -3.85 1.08
N ASP A 100 -8.49 -2.74 1.76
CA ASP A 100 -8.92 -2.71 3.17
C ASP A 100 -10.46 -2.82 3.28
#